data_AF-A0A0M3JM12-F1
#
_entry.id   AF-A0A0M3JM12-F1
#
_cell.length_a   1.000
_cell.length_b   1.000
_cell.length_c   1.000
_cell.angle_alpha   90.00
_cell.angle_beta   90.00
_cell.angle_gamma   90.00
#
_symmetry.space_group_name_H-M   'P 1'
#
loop_
_entity.id
_entity.type
_entity.pdbx_description
1 polymer ?
#
loop_
_entity_poly.entity_id
_entity_poly.type
_entity_poly.pdbx_seq_one_letter_code
_entity_poly.pdbx_strand_id
1 'polypeptide(L)'
;MVREAEKNAAADAERKEKVEIVNQAESIIHDTDSKMTEFQDQLPAEESAALRKKLDEVRQLLTKKDTESVATIREAIGSLQQQSLKLFEAAYKKMAEKNQAGGAAGQF
;
A
#
# COMPACT_ATOMS: atom_id res chain seq x y z
N MET A 1 -28.45 -15.82 -28.18
CA MET A 1 -28.57 -14.33 -28.15
C MET A 1 -28.58 -13.75 -26.74
N VAL A 2 -29.65 -13.82 -25.91
CA VAL A 2 -29.66 -13.18 -24.57
C VAL A 2 -28.61 -13.77 -23.61
N ARG A 3 -28.51 -15.11 -23.54
CA ARG A 3 -27.52 -15.80 -22.67
C ARG A 3 -26.05 -15.61 -23.08
N GLU A 4 -25.80 -15.24 -24.34
CA GLU A 4 -24.44 -14.96 -24.82
C GLU A 4 -24.06 -13.51 -24.52
N ALA A 5 -25.01 -12.58 -24.65
CA ALA A 5 -24.82 -11.18 -24.28
C ALA A 5 -24.52 -11.01 -22.78
N GLU A 6 -25.22 -11.74 -21.91
CA GLU A 6 -24.99 -11.70 -20.45
C GLU A 6 -23.62 -12.27 -20.05
N LYS A 7 -23.17 -13.35 -20.70
CA LYS A 7 -21.86 -13.94 -20.43
C LYS A 7 -20.71 -13.02 -20.85
N ASN A 8 -20.84 -12.36 -21.99
CA ASN A 8 -19.84 -11.40 -22.45
C ASN A 8 -19.79 -10.17 -21.54
N ALA A 9 -20.95 -9.65 -21.12
CA ALA A 9 -21.03 -8.52 -20.19
C ALA A 9 -20.33 -8.80 -18.85
N ALA A 10 -20.50 -10.01 -18.29
CA ALA A 10 -19.83 -10.41 -17.06
C ALA A 10 -18.30 -10.54 -17.23
N ALA A 11 -17.85 -11.18 -18.31
CA ALA A 11 -16.42 -11.35 -18.58
C ALA A 11 -15.71 -10.00 -18.84
N ASP A 12 -16.37 -9.07 -19.53
CA ASP A 12 -15.82 -7.73 -19.77
C ASP A 12 -15.81 -6.89 -18.49
N ALA A 13 -16.81 -7.04 -17.62
CA ALA A 13 -16.82 -6.41 -16.30
C ALA A 13 -15.66 -6.89 -15.42
N GLU A 14 -15.41 -8.20 -15.36
CA GLU A 14 -14.27 -8.76 -14.61
C GLU A 14 -12.93 -8.27 -15.16
N ARG A 15 -12.75 -8.24 -16.50
CA ARG A 15 -11.53 -7.70 -17.11
C ARG A 15 -11.33 -6.24 -16.75
N LYS A 16 -12.39 -5.44 -16.80
CA LYS A 16 -12.34 -4.02 -16.45
C LYS A 16 -11.97 -3.82 -14.99
N GLU A 17 -12.63 -4.53 -14.07
CA GLU A 17 -12.32 -4.46 -12.64
C GLU A 17 -10.88 -4.89 -12.35
N LYS A 18 -10.38 -5.89 -13.06
CA LYS A 18 -9.00 -6.34 -12.97
C LYS A 18 -8.00 -5.27 -13.40
N VAL A 19 -8.25 -4.57 -14.49
CA VAL A 19 -7.39 -3.46 -14.92
C VAL A 19 -7.43 -2.32 -13.90
N GLU A 20 -8.62 -1.97 -13.40
CA GLU A 20 -8.77 -0.92 -12.39
C GLU A 20 -8.03 -1.26 -11.09
N ILE A 21 -8.14 -2.48 -10.57
CA ILE A 21 -7.46 -2.88 -9.34
C ILE A 21 -5.95 -2.93 -9.51
N VAL A 22 -5.45 -3.34 -10.69
CA VAL A 22 -4.02 -3.35 -11.00
C VAL A 22 -3.48 -1.93 -11.02
N ASN A 23 -4.16 -1.01 -11.70
CA ASN A 23 -3.76 0.39 -11.75
C ASN A 23 -3.76 1.03 -10.35
N GLN A 24 -4.78 0.71 -9.55
CA GLN A 24 -4.84 1.14 -8.15
C GLN A 24 -3.67 0.56 -7.34
N ALA A 25 -3.32 -0.70 -7.54
CA ALA A 25 -2.19 -1.34 -6.88
C ALA A 25 -0.86 -0.67 -7.21
N GLU A 26 -0.62 -0.38 -8.49
CA GLU A 26 0.58 0.31 -8.97
C GLU A 26 0.69 1.72 -8.37
N SER A 27 -0.43 2.47 -8.32
CA SER A 27 -0.48 3.78 -7.67
C SER A 27 -0.14 3.71 -6.19
N ILE A 28 -0.74 2.76 -5.45
CA ILE A 28 -0.49 2.58 -4.01
C ILE A 28 0.98 2.21 -3.76
N ILE A 29 1.54 1.30 -4.55
CA ILE A 29 2.95 0.92 -4.45
C ILE A 29 3.84 2.14 -4.62
N HIS A 30 3.61 2.94 -5.66
CA HIS A 30 4.40 4.14 -5.93
C HIS A 30 4.27 5.17 -4.79
N ASP A 31 3.05 5.45 -4.35
CA ASP A 31 2.80 6.44 -3.28
C ASP A 31 3.42 6.01 -1.95
N THR A 32 3.31 4.72 -1.59
CA THR A 32 3.94 4.19 -0.37
C THR A 32 5.46 4.24 -0.49
N ASP A 33 6.05 3.82 -1.62
CA ASP A 33 7.49 3.83 -1.86
C ASP A 33 8.07 5.26 -1.77
N SER A 34 7.39 6.24 -2.38
CA SER A 34 7.75 7.67 -2.29
C SER A 34 7.73 8.16 -0.85
N LYS A 35 6.64 7.93 -0.12
CA LYS A 35 6.53 8.34 1.30
C LYS A 35 7.58 7.64 2.16
N MET A 36 7.84 6.36 1.94
CA MET A 36 8.87 5.64 2.70
C MET A 36 10.25 6.25 2.50
N THR A 37 10.54 6.75 1.29
CA THR A 37 11.80 7.44 0.97
C THR A 37 11.84 8.82 1.62
N GLU A 38 10.76 9.60 1.53
CA GLU A 38 10.66 10.93 2.17
C GLU A 38 10.83 10.88 3.69
N PHE A 39 10.26 9.86 4.34
CA PHE A 39 10.29 9.71 5.79
C PHE A 39 11.37 8.73 6.27
N GLN A 40 12.28 8.24 5.39
CA GLN A 40 13.20 7.14 5.73
C GLN A 40 14.02 7.36 7.01
N ASP A 41 14.40 8.62 7.29
CA ASP A 41 15.18 9.00 8.47
C ASP A 41 14.33 9.04 9.76
N GLN A 42 13.01 9.07 9.63
CA GLN A 42 12.05 9.12 10.74
C GLN A 42 11.39 7.76 11.00
N LEU A 43 11.47 6.83 10.04
CA LEU A 43 10.87 5.51 10.14
C LEU A 43 11.80 4.52 10.87
N PRO A 44 11.27 3.66 11.76
CA PRO A 44 12.03 2.55 12.33
C PRO A 44 12.54 1.62 11.23
N ALA A 45 13.84 1.27 11.26
CA ALA A 45 14.47 0.42 10.23
C ALA A 45 13.81 -0.96 10.08
N GLU A 46 13.34 -1.55 11.18
CA GLU A 46 12.69 -2.86 11.17
C GLU A 46 11.33 -2.83 10.47
N GLU A 47 10.50 -1.85 10.82
CA GLU A 47 9.17 -1.66 10.22
C GLU A 47 9.26 -1.19 8.77
N SER A 48 10.23 -0.33 8.44
CA SER A 48 10.47 0.08 7.06
C SER A 48 10.99 -1.08 6.20
N ALA A 49 11.81 -1.97 6.74
CA ALA A 49 12.20 -3.19 6.03
C ALA A 49 11.00 -4.12 5.79
N ALA A 50 10.12 -4.27 6.78
CA ALA A 50 8.89 -5.06 6.64
C ALA A 50 7.97 -4.51 5.55
N LEU A 51 7.75 -3.18 5.53
CA LEU A 51 6.92 -2.54 4.52
C LEU A 51 7.54 -2.59 3.11
N ARG A 52 8.87 -2.44 2.98
CA ARG A 52 9.58 -2.63 1.70
C ARG A 52 9.43 -4.05 1.17
N LYS A 53 9.57 -5.05 2.04
CA LYS A 53 9.31 -6.45 1.67
C LYS A 53 7.87 -6.63 1.19
N LYS A 54 6.91 -6.00 1.85
CA LYS A 54 5.50 -6.06 1.42
C LYS A 54 5.28 -5.39 0.06
N LEU A 55 5.91 -4.25 -0.20
CA LEU A 55 5.89 -3.59 -1.52
C LEU A 55 6.37 -4.54 -2.62
N ASP A 56 7.50 -5.24 -2.39
CA ASP A 56 8.03 -6.18 -3.37
C ASP A 56 7.12 -7.40 -3.55
N GLU A 57 6.49 -7.91 -2.48
CA GLU A 57 5.48 -8.96 -2.59
C GLU A 57 4.30 -8.54 -3.48
N VAL A 58 3.76 -7.32 -3.29
CA VAL A 58 2.66 -6.81 -4.12
C VAL A 58 3.13 -6.58 -5.55
N ARG A 59 4.34 -6.03 -5.78
CA ARG A 59 4.92 -5.90 -7.12
C ARG A 59 5.03 -7.26 -7.82
N GLN A 60 5.52 -8.29 -7.13
CA GLN A 60 5.59 -9.64 -7.66
C GLN A 60 4.20 -10.21 -7.97
N LEU A 61 3.21 -9.99 -7.09
CA LEU A 61 1.82 -10.36 -7.34
C LEU A 61 1.29 -9.72 -8.63
N LEU A 62 1.59 -8.44 -8.87
CA LEU A 62 1.18 -7.74 -10.08
C LEU A 62 1.87 -8.23 -11.35
N THR A 63 3.04 -8.86 -11.27
CA THR A 63 3.63 -9.56 -12.44
C THR A 63 2.83 -10.80 -12.82
N LYS A 64 2.15 -11.41 -11.85
CA LYS A 64 1.23 -12.55 -12.03
C LYS A 64 -0.23 -12.09 -12.14
N LYS A 65 -0.49 -10.80 -12.36
CA LYS A 65 -1.85 -10.25 -12.37
C LYS A 65 -2.77 -11.05 -13.27
N ASP A 66 -2.33 -11.52 -14.44
CA ASP A 66 -3.14 -12.29 -15.38
C ASP A 66 -3.66 -13.61 -14.81
N THR A 67 -2.90 -14.27 -13.95
CA THR A 67 -3.27 -15.52 -13.27
C THR A 67 -3.93 -15.31 -11.90
N GLU A 68 -3.68 -14.16 -11.28
CA GLU A 68 -4.24 -13.82 -9.97
C GLU A 68 -5.68 -13.32 -10.06
N SER A 69 -6.42 -13.50 -8.96
CA SER A 69 -7.79 -13.01 -8.84
C SER A 69 -7.81 -11.53 -8.42
N VAL A 70 -8.86 -10.81 -8.83
CA VAL A 70 -9.09 -9.42 -8.40
C VAL A 70 -9.13 -9.31 -6.87
N ALA A 71 -9.75 -10.29 -6.21
CA ALA A 71 -9.82 -10.35 -4.75
C ALA A 71 -8.43 -10.43 -4.12
N THR A 72 -7.55 -11.28 -4.65
CA THR A 72 -6.17 -11.43 -4.15
C THR A 72 -5.37 -10.13 -4.28
N ILE A 73 -5.47 -9.45 -5.42
CA ILE A 73 -4.79 -8.16 -5.64
C ILE A 73 -5.36 -7.11 -4.67
N ARG A 74 -6.68 -7.05 -4.53
CA ARG A 74 -7.38 -6.13 -3.61
C ARG A 74 -6.97 -6.34 -2.15
N GLU A 75 -6.85 -7.59 -1.71
CA GLU A 75 -6.39 -7.91 -0.36
C GLU A 75 -4.92 -7.51 -0.14
N ALA A 76 -4.07 -7.78 -1.13
CA ALA A 76 -2.65 -7.47 -1.05
C ALA A 76 -2.41 -5.96 -0.94
N ILE A 77 -3.09 -5.15 -1.75
CA ILE A 77 -2.99 -3.68 -1.68
C ILE A 77 -3.61 -3.13 -0.39
N GLY A 78 -4.72 -3.71 0.08
CA GLY A 78 -5.34 -3.31 1.34
C GLY A 78 -4.42 -3.58 2.53
N SER A 79 -3.74 -4.73 2.53
CA SER A 79 -2.72 -5.07 3.52
C SER A 79 -1.54 -4.09 3.50
N LEU A 80 -1.05 -3.76 2.31
CA LEU A 80 0.02 -2.78 2.11
C LEU A 80 -0.37 -1.39 2.64
N GLN A 81 -1.55 -0.89 2.29
CA GLN A 81 -2.06 0.39 2.80
C GLN A 81 -2.20 0.39 4.32
N GLN A 82 -2.71 -0.69 4.91
CA GLN A 82 -2.86 -0.79 6.36
C GLN A 82 -1.51 -0.77 7.08
N GLN A 83 -0.51 -1.50 6.58
CA GLN A 83 0.85 -1.47 7.14
C GLN A 83 1.49 -0.09 6.97
N SER A 84 1.33 0.52 5.80
CA SER A 84 1.78 1.89 5.51
C SER A 84 1.22 2.88 6.53
N LEU A 85 -0.10 2.86 6.76
CA LEU A 85 -0.76 3.75 7.73
C LEU A 85 -0.21 3.56 9.14
N LYS A 86 -0.07 2.32 9.61
CA LYS A 86 0.48 2.02 10.93
C LYS A 86 1.91 2.53 11.10
N LEU A 87 2.75 2.34 10.08
CA LEU A 87 4.14 2.80 10.10
C LEU A 87 4.24 4.32 10.21
N PHE A 88 3.51 5.03 9.36
CA PHE A 88 3.51 6.49 9.38
C PHE A 88 2.89 7.03 10.67
N GLU A 89 1.80 6.44 11.18
CA GLU A 89 1.20 6.83 12.46
C GLU A 89 2.19 6.66 13.62
N ALA A 90 2.92 5.53 13.67
CA ALA A 90 3.94 5.29 14.69
C ALA A 90 5.11 6.28 14.59
N ALA A 91 5.53 6.64 13.38
CA ALA A 91 6.57 7.63 13.15
C ALA A 91 6.13 9.04 13.60
N TYR A 92 4.91 9.47 13.24
CA TYR A 92 4.34 10.74 13.68
C TYR A 92 4.22 10.81 15.21
N LYS A 93 3.74 9.75 15.86
CA LYS A 93 3.64 9.67 17.33
C LYS A 93 5.01 9.83 17.99
N LYS A 94 6.02 9.08 17.53
CA LYS A 94 7.40 9.21 18.05
C LYS A 94 7.99 10.60 17.83
N MET A 95 7.69 11.25 16.71
CA MET A 95 8.17 12.61 16.42
C MET A 95 7.51 13.65 17.35
N ALA A 96 6.21 13.52 17.60
CA ALA A 96 5.48 14.38 18.53
C ALA A 96 5.98 14.25 19.97
N GLU A 97 6.25 13.03 20.43
CA GLU A 97 6.83 12.77 21.76
C GLU A 97 8.24 13.36 21.89
N LYS A 98 9.07 13.23 20.86
CA LYS A 98 10.43 13.82 20.84
C LYS A 98 10.39 15.35 20.88
N ASN A 99 9.43 15.99 20.23
CA ASN A 99 9.28 17.45 20.28
C ASN A 99 8.73 17.97 21.61
N GLN A 100 7.88 17.22 22.33
CA GLN A 100 7.47 17.60 23.69
C GLN A 100 8.60 17.47 24.72
N ALA A 101 9.49 16.48 24.56
CA ALA A 101 10.63 16.30 25.46
C ALA A 101 11.74 17.36 25.27
N GLY A 102 11.83 18.01 24.11
CA GLY A 102 12.82 19.05 23.82
C GLY A 102 12.46 20.46 24.32
N GLY A 103 11.20 20.72 24.67
CA GLY A 103 10.73 22.04 25.10
C GLY A 103 10.90 22.35 26.60
N ALA A 104 11.27 21.37 27.42
CA ALA A 104 11.31 21.50 28.89
C ALA A 104 12.72 21.74 29.47
N ALA A 105 13.77 21.81 28.65
CA ALA A 105 15.17 21.90 29.11
C ALA A 105 15.86 23.25 28.82
N GLY A 106 15.09 24.32 28.56
CA GLY A 106 15.63 25.62 28.12
C GLY A 106 15.23 26.84 28.94
N GLN A 107 14.78 26.68 30.19
CA GLN A 107 14.41 27.83 31.02
C GLN A 107 14.70 27.59 32.50
N PHE A 108 15.98 27.56 32.87
CA PHE A 108 16.46 27.88 34.23
C PHE A 108 17.82 28.56 34.13
#